data_AF-A0AAN5D6J4-F1
#
_entry.id   AF-A0AAN5D6J4-F1
#
_cell.length_a   1.000
_cell.length_b   1.000
_cell.length_c   1.000
_cell.angle_alpha   90.00
_cell.angle_beta   90.00
_cell.angle_gamma   90.00
#
_symmetry.space_group_name_H-M   'P 1'
#
loop_
_entity.id
_entity.type
_entity.pdbx_description
1 polymer ?
#
loop_
_entity_poly.entity_id
_entity_poly.type
_entity_poly.pdbx_seq_one_letter_code
_entity_poly.pdbx_strand_id
1 'polypeptide(L)'
;MNKSFLLQLANSCKNIEIPFRCSFLSTSDVQELYEIVKSGSTKIRSFKMRIEIDQIASFLLEIGFTARDSGTIVSNRYVEMFRGCVAGTCNVHIFEGNMEIWIIHNHEEEMNTTLYILSHENRESLEKAKYGRKLKKMDVEVE
;
A
#
# COMPACT_ATOMS: atom_id res chain seq x y z
N MET A 1 -15.90 -11.36 2.59
CA MET A 1 -16.79 -10.30 2.03
C MET A 1 -17.06 -10.64 0.56
N ASN A 2 -18.19 -10.27 -0.05
CA ASN A 2 -18.41 -10.61 -1.47
C ASN A 2 -17.82 -9.53 -2.38
N LYS A 3 -17.15 -9.92 -3.48
CA LYS A 3 -16.57 -9.05 -4.51
C LYS A 3 -17.55 -7.98 -5.01
N SER A 4 -18.82 -8.33 -5.12
CA SER A 4 -19.88 -7.39 -5.52
C SER A 4 -19.99 -6.18 -4.60
N PHE A 5 -19.79 -6.36 -3.30
CA PHE A 5 -19.86 -5.28 -2.31
C PHE A 5 -18.65 -4.33 -2.44
N LEU A 6 -17.45 -4.87 -2.60
CA LEU A 6 -16.24 -4.05 -2.83
C LEU A 6 -16.35 -3.21 -4.08
N LEU A 7 -16.82 -3.83 -5.17
CA LEU A 7 -17.00 -3.12 -6.43
C LEU A 7 -18.07 -2.04 -6.32
N GLN A 8 -19.17 -2.29 -5.60
CA GLN A 8 -20.19 -1.28 -5.32
C GLN A 8 -19.63 -0.09 -4.53
N LEU A 9 -18.82 -0.36 -3.49
CA LEU A 9 -18.13 0.69 -2.76
C LEU A 9 -17.17 1.46 -3.66
N ALA A 10 -16.34 0.78 -4.45
CA ALA A 10 -15.38 1.41 -5.35
C ALA A 10 -16.04 2.28 -6.43
N ASN A 11 -17.24 1.91 -6.87
CA ASN A 11 -18.04 2.69 -7.83
C ASN A 11 -18.77 3.89 -7.19
N SER A 12 -19.01 3.85 -5.88
CA SER A 12 -19.78 4.86 -5.16
C SER A 12 -18.89 5.87 -4.44
N CYS A 13 -17.70 5.45 -4.01
CA CYS A 13 -16.80 6.23 -3.15
C CYS A 13 -15.50 6.55 -3.88
N LYS A 14 -15.04 7.81 -3.75
CA LYS A 14 -13.69 8.20 -4.20
C LYS A 14 -12.61 7.71 -3.24
N ASN A 15 -12.90 7.70 -1.94
CA ASN A 15 -11.97 7.27 -0.90
C ASN A 15 -12.71 6.31 0.03
N ILE A 16 -12.06 5.23 0.43
CA ILE A 16 -12.59 4.28 1.42
C ILE A 16 -11.63 4.26 2.62
N GLU A 17 -12.15 4.45 3.82
CA GLU A 17 -11.40 4.29 5.06
C GLU A 17 -12.10 3.28 5.96
N ILE A 18 -11.37 2.24 6.35
CA ILE A 18 -11.80 1.23 7.31
C ILE A 18 -11.00 1.48 8.60
N PRO A 19 -11.59 2.20 9.59
CA PRO A 19 -10.85 2.70 10.75
C PRO A 19 -10.52 1.62 11.79
N PHE A 20 -11.15 0.45 11.70
CA PHE A 20 -10.94 -0.69 12.59
C PHE A 20 -10.16 -1.81 11.90
N ARG A 21 -9.56 -2.69 12.71
CA ARG A 21 -8.90 -3.91 12.21
C ARG A 21 -9.94 -4.74 11.47
N CYS A 22 -9.70 -4.97 10.19
CA CYS A 22 -10.65 -5.65 9.34
C CYS A 22 -10.29 -7.13 9.24
N SER A 23 -10.54 -7.88 10.32
CA SER A 23 -10.19 -9.32 10.39
C SER A 23 -10.95 -10.20 9.39
N PHE A 24 -11.97 -9.67 8.73
CA PHE A 24 -12.73 -10.38 7.71
C PHE A 24 -12.24 -10.16 6.26
N LEU A 25 -11.24 -9.29 6.05
CA LEU A 25 -10.58 -9.14 4.75
C LEU A 25 -9.45 -10.15 4.66
N SER A 26 -9.54 -11.02 3.66
CA SER A 26 -8.43 -11.86 3.24
C SER A 26 -7.37 -11.03 2.51
N THR A 27 -6.15 -11.55 2.42
CA THR A 27 -5.10 -10.96 1.57
C THR A 27 -5.58 -10.78 0.13
N SER A 28 -6.32 -11.76 -0.41
CA SER A 28 -6.90 -11.66 -1.75
C SER A 28 -7.94 -10.54 -1.90
N ASP A 29 -8.69 -10.19 -0.85
CA ASP A 29 -9.61 -9.05 -0.90
C ASP A 29 -8.82 -7.72 -1.00
N VAL A 30 -7.68 -7.63 -0.31
CA VAL A 30 -6.79 -6.46 -0.36
C VAL A 30 -6.10 -6.35 -1.72
N GLN A 31 -5.66 -7.49 -2.29
CA GLN A 31 -5.13 -7.55 -3.65
C GLN A 31 -6.16 -7.10 -4.69
N GLU A 32 -7.41 -7.56 -4.57
CA GLU A 32 -8.48 -7.15 -5.48
C GLU A 32 -8.78 -5.65 -5.36
N LEU A 33 -8.81 -5.10 -4.13
CA LEU A 33 -8.94 -3.66 -3.92
C LEU A 33 -7.79 -2.89 -4.58
N TYR A 34 -6.56 -3.36 -4.44
CA TYR A 34 -5.39 -2.77 -5.09
C TYR A 34 -5.56 -2.75 -6.62
N GLU A 35 -5.97 -3.87 -7.24
CA GLU A 35 -6.18 -3.95 -8.68
C GLU A 35 -7.33 -3.04 -9.16
N ILE A 36 -8.41 -2.90 -8.38
CA ILE A 36 -9.51 -1.99 -8.68
C ILE A 36 -9.06 -0.52 -8.64
N VAL A 37 -8.23 -0.14 -7.66
CA VAL A 37 -7.68 1.23 -7.59
C VAL A 37 -6.69 1.46 -8.74
N LYS A 38 -5.84 0.47 -9.03
CA LYS A 38 -4.81 0.52 -10.08
C LYS A 38 -5.39 0.63 -11.48
N SER A 39 -6.46 -0.12 -11.77
CA SER A 39 -7.10 -0.11 -13.09
C SER A 39 -7.67 1.26 -13.46
N GLY A 40 -8.00 2.09 -12.45
CA GLY A 40 -8.66 3.38 -12.64
C GLY A 40 -10.07 3.28 -13.25
N SER A 41 -10.64 2.07 -13.33
CA SER A 41 -11.94 1.82 -13.96
C SER A 41 -13.14 2.17 -13.08
N THR A 42 -12.89 2.56 -11.83
CA THR A 42 -13.91 2.94 -10.86
C THR A 42 -13.65 4.34 -10.31
N LYS A 43 -14.52 4.84 -9.42
CA LYS A 43 -14.35 6.16 -8.83
C LYS A 43 -13.30 6.19 -7.72
N ILE A 44 -12.96 5.03 -7.16
CA ILE A 44 -12.02 4.94 -6.06
C ILE A 44 -10.62 5.41 -6.49
N ARG A 45 -10.01 6.21 -5.63
CA ARG A 45 -8.66 6.75 -5.76
C ARG A 45 -7.80 6.41 -4.57
N SER A 46 -8.40 6.20 -3.40
CA SER A 46 -7.66 5.71 -2.26
C SER A 46 -8.44 4.76 -1.38
N PHE A 47 -7.68 3.92 -0.68
CA PHE A 47 -8.17 2.99 0.30
C PHE A 47 -7.22 2.98 1.51
N LYS A 48 -7.78 3.05 2.71
CA LYS A 48 -7.06 3.00 3.98
C LYS A 48 -7.66 1.93 4.88
N MET A 49 -6.82 1.09 5.49
CA MET A 49 -7.26 0.13 6.49
C MET A 49 -6.20 -0.17 7.54
N ARG A 50 -6.64 -0.64 8.71
CA ARG A 50 -5.78 -1.34 9.67
C ARG A 50 -5.70 -2.82 9.30
N ILE A 51 -4.48 -3.35 9.24
CA ILE A 51 -4.17 -4.69 8.75
C ILE A 51 -3.07 -5.32 9.60
N GLU A 52 -3.02 -6.65 9.64
CA GLU A 52 -1.94 -7.38 10.33
C GLU A 52 -0.65 -7.34 9.51
N ILE A 53 0.50 -7.39 10.20
CA ILE A 53 1.80 -7.35 9.52
C ILE A 53 2.01 -8.58 8.62
N ASP A 54 1.53 -9.76 9.03
CA ASP A 54 1.62 -10.98 8.23
C ASP A 54 0.74 -10.91 6.97
N GLN A 55 -0.41 -10.23 7.07
CA GLN A 55 -1.27 -9.96 5.91
C GLN A 55 -0.63 -8.96 4.95
N ILE A 56 0.10 -7.96 5.45
CA ILE A 56 0.92 -7.07 4.61
C ILE A 56 2.01 -7.85 3.87
N ALA A 57 2.74 -8.70 4.58
CA ALA A 57 3.79 -9.51 3.97
C ALA A 57 3.23 -10.41 2.86
N SER A 58 2.09 -11.07 3.13
CA SER A 58 1.38 -11.90 2.15
C SER A 58 0.90 -11.08 0.95
N PHE A 59 0.32 -9.89 1.18
CA PHE A 59 -0.15 -9.00 0.12
C PHE A 59 0.99 -8.52 -0.77
N LEU A 60 2.11 -8.09 -0.16
CA LEU A 60 3.30 -7.66 -0.89
C LEU A 60 3.85 -8.78 -1.77
N LEU A 61 3.86 -10.02 -1.26
CA LEU A 61 4.24 -11.21 -2.03
C LEU A 61 3.30 -11.42 -3.22
N GLU A 62 1.98 -11.36 -3.01
CA GLU A 62 0.98 -11.52 -4.08
C GLU A 62 1.09 -10.48 -5.20
N ILE A 63 1.51 -9.25 -4.88
CA ILE A 63 1.72 -8.20 -5.88
C ILE A 63 3.17 -8.16 -6.43
N GLY A 64 4.03 -9.12 -6.05
CA GLY A 64 5.32 -9.35 -6.68
C GLY A 64 6.53 -8.75 -5.97
N PHE A 65 6.48 -8.54 -4.65
CA PHE A 65 7.62 -8.13 -3.84
C PHE A 65 8.10 -9.29 -2.95
N THR A 66 9.40 -9.52 -2.93
CA THR A 66 10.03 -10.51 -2.04
C THR A 66 11.20 -9.87 -1.31
N ALA A 67 11.38 -10.18 -0.04
CA ALA A 67 12.59 -9.83 0.70
C ALA A 67 13.56 -11.01 0.67
N ARG A 68 14.83 -10.75 0.33
CA ARG A 68 15.92 -11.73 0.48
C ARG A 68 16.46 -11.71 1.91
N ASP A 69 17.12 -12.78 2.31
CA ASP A 69 17.79 -12.90 3.62
C ASP A 69 18.83 -11.78 3.86
N SER A 70 19.39 -11.22 2.79
CA SER A 70 20.28 -10.06 2.84
C SER A 70 19.59 -8.75 3.26
N GLY A 71 18.26 -8.74 3.39
CA GLY A 71 17.44 -7.55 3.59
C GLY A 71 17.17 -6.76 2.31
N THR A 72 17.64 -7.24 1.15
CA THR A 72 17.36 -6.64 -0.16
C THR A 72 15.92 -6.94 -0.56
N ILE A 73 15.20 -5.91 -1.00
CA ILE A 73 13.86 -6.09 -1.57
C ILE A 73 14.00 -6.26 -3.08
N VAL A 74 13.34 -7.30 -3.57
CA VAL A 74 13.26 -7.65 -4.98
C VAL A 74 11.83 -7.45 -5.44
N SER A 75 11.66 -6.88 -6.62
CA SER A 75 10.36 -6.77 -7.28
C SER A 75 10.46 -7.30 -8.69
N ASN A 76 9.40 -7.96 -9.18
CA ASN A 76 9.29 -8.31 -10.59
C ASN A 76 8.81 -7.14 -11.47
N ARG A 77 8.79 -5.91 -10.93
CA ARG A 77 8.34 -4.68 -11.58
C ARG A 77 9.26 -3.53 -11.24
N TYR A 78 9.26 -2.52 -12.11
CA TYR A 78 9.96 -1.27 -11.82
C TYR A 78 9.18 -0.45 -10.79
N VAL A 79 9.77 -0.29 -9.61
CA VAL A 79 9.17 0.39 -8.47
C VAL A 79 10.21 1.28 -7.78
N GLU A 80 9.74 2.32 -7.10
CA GLU A 80 10.59 3.12 -6.23
C GLU A 80 10.12 2.96 -4.79
N MET A 81 11.03 2.60 -3.89
CA MET A 81 10.71 2.44 -2.48
C MET A 81 11.40 3.50 -1.63
N PHE A 82 10.68 4.00 -0.63
CA PHE A 82 11.17 4.99 0.31
C PHE A 82 10.77 4.61 1.73
N ARG A 83 11.66 4.89 2.69
CA ARG A 83 11.49 4.56 4.10
C ARG A 83 11.69 5.79 4.97
N GLY A 84 10.87 5.92 6.01
CA GLY A 84 11.05 6.90 7.07
C GLY A 84 10.76 6.28 8.43
N CYS A 85 11.40 6.77 9.48
CA CYS A 85 11.01 6.44 10.85
C CYS A 85 11.04 7.72 11.68
N VAL A 86 9.95 7.99 12.41
CA VAL A 86 9.79 9.14 13.29
C VAL A 86 9.11 8.68 14.57
N ALA A 87 9.73 8.93 15.73
CA ALA A 87 9.16 8.68 17.06
C ALA A 87 8.47 7.30 17.20
N GLY A 88 9.22 6.22 16.96
CA GLY A 88 8.71 4.84 17.10
C GLY A 88 7.81 4.34 15.96
N THR A 89 7.40 5.22 15.05
CA THR A 89 6.63 4.86 13.86
C THR A 89 7.53 4.78 12.63
N CYS A 90 7.58 3.61 12.00
CA CYS A 90 8.23 3.43 10.72
C CYS A 90 7.21 3.38 9.59
N ASN A 91 7.55 3.97 8.45
CA ASN A 91 6.75 3.94 7.25
C ASN A 91 7.57 3.54 6.03
N VAL A 92 6.89 2.85 5.12
CA VAL A 92 7.40 2.44 3.82
C VAL A 92 6.43 2.93 2.76
N HIS A 93 6.96 3.59 1.75
CA HIS A 93 6.25 4.03 0.57
C HIS A 93 6.78 3.25 -0.63
N ILE A 94 5.87 2.68 -1.41
CA ILE A 94 6.17 1.94 -2.63
C ILE A 94 5.43 2.64 -3.76
N PHE A 95 6.16 3.11 -4.77
CA PHE A 95 5.61 3.78 -5.92
C PHE A 95 5.73 2.90 -7.17
N GLU A 96 4.61 2.64 -7.83
CA GLU A 96 4.52 1.88 -9.08
C GLU A 96 3.65 2.67 -10.06
N GLY A 97 4.28 3.29 -11.07
CA GLY A 97 3.59 4.23 -11.96
C GLY A 97 2.98 5.40 -11.16
N ASN A 98 1.65 5.57 -11.24
CA ASN A 98 0.91 6.58 -10.47
C ASN A 98 0.37 6.05 -9.12
N MET A 99 0.69 4.82 -8.74
CA MET A 99 0.25 4.22 -7.49
C MET A 99 1.25 4.48 -6.36
N GLU A 100 0.73 4.71 -5.15
CA GLU A 100 1.48 4.73 -3.89
C GLU A 100 0.86 3.68 -2.96
N ILE A 101 1.67 2.75 -2.48
CA ILE A 101 1.37 1.90 -1.33
C ILE A 101 2.15 2.46 -0.16
N TRP A 102 1.43 2.92 0.86
CA TRP A 102 2.00 3.48 2.07
C TRP A 102 1.64 2.59 3.26
N ILE A 103 2.67 1.99 3.85
CA ILE A 103 2.58 1.13 5.03
C ILE A 103 3.12 1.92 6.21
N ILE A 104 2.35 2.01 7.28
CA ILE A 104 2.74 2.65 8.54
C ILE A 104 2.70 1.57 9.61
N HIS A 105 3.82 1.36 10.30
CA HIS A 105 3.92 0.43 11.40
C HIS A 105 4.38 1.18 12.66
N ASN A 106 3.58 1.10 13.72
CA ASN A 106 3.92 1.64 15.02
C ASN A 106 4.52 0.53 15.90
N HIS A 107 5.80 0.64 16.26
CA HIS A 107 6.47 -0.38 17.08
C HIS A 107 6.04 -0.39 18.55
N GLU A 108 5.46 0.71 19.04
CA GLU A 108 5.01 0.82 20.44
C GLU A 108 3.65 0.16 20.68
N GLU A 109 2.93 -0.15 19.61
CA GLU A 109 1.62 -0.79 19.66
C GLU A 109 1.66 -2.03 18.75
N GLU A 110 1.75 -3.22 19.34
CA GLU A 110 1.88 -4.52 18.64
C GLU A 110 0.84 -4.77 17.52
N MET A 111 -0.22 -3.94 17.42
CA MET A 111 -1.37 -4.16 16.52
C MET A 111 -1.80 -2.92 15.73
N ASN A 112 -0.88 -2.06 15.27
CA ASN A 112 -1.24 -0.88 14.48
C ASN A 112 -0.44 -0.72 13.17
N THR A 113 -0.49 -1.74 12.30
CA THR A 113 -0.08 -1.55 10.90
C THR A 113 -1.24 -0.97 10.09
N THR A 114 -1.01 0.17 9.45
CA THR A 114 -1.97 0.81 8.54
C THR A 114 -1.47 0.65 7.11
N LEU A 115 -2.33 0.13 6.25
CA LEU A 115 -2.15 0.12 4.80
C LEU A 115 -2.93 1.28 4.19
N TYR A 116 -2.26 2.05 3.34
CA TYR A 116 -2.87 3.04 2.50
C TYR A 116 -2.47 2.81 1.05
N ILE A 117 -3.45 2.73 0.16
CA ILE A 117 -3.25 2.60 -1.28
C ILE A 117 -3.86 3.83 -1.92
N LEU A 118 -3.08 4.51 -2.76
CA LEU A 118 -3.47 5.75 -3.42
C LEU A 118 -3.10 5.71 -4.89
N SER A 119 -3.99 6.20 -5.74
CA SER A 119 -3.73 6.55 -7.13
C SER A 119 -3.61 8.07 -7.25
N HIS A 120 -2.42 8.55 -7.63
CA HIS A 120 -2.19 9.97 -7.85
C HIS A 120 -2.85 10.45 -9.15
N GLU A 121 -3.55 11.59 -9.07
CA GLU A 121 -4.28 12.15 -10.21
C GLU A 121 -3.36 12.66 -11.33
N ASN A 122 -2.13 13.03 -10.98
CA ASN A 122 -1.14 13.55 -11.91
C ASN A 122 0.29 13.38 -11.39
N ARG A 123 1.25 13.62 -12.29
CA ARG A 123 2.69 13.54 -12.00
C ARG A 123 3.13 14.48 -10.88
N GLU A 124 2.56 15.68 -10.79
CA GLU A 124 2.93 16.65 -9.75
C GLU A 124 2.60 16.11 -8.34
N SER A 125 1.40 15.55 -8.16
CA SER A 125 0.99 14.91 -6.91
C SER A 125 1.91 13.76 -6.52
N LEU A 126 2.31 12.93 -7.49
CA LEU A 126 3.22 11.81 -7.29
C LEU A 126 4.62 12.29 -6.85
N GLU A 127 5.19 13.24 -7.57
CA GLU A 127 6.53 13.77 -7.27
C GLU A 127 6.56 14.48 -5.91
N LYS A 128 5.50 15.21 -5.57
CA LYS A 128 5.33 15.79 -4.23
C LYS A 128 5.28 14.71 -3.14
N ALA A 129 4.62 13.58 -3.39
CA ALA A 129 4.59 12.48 -2.44
C ALA A 129 5.96 11.80 -2.25
N LYS A 130 6.71 11.61 -3.35
CA LYS A 130 8.07 11.02 -3.33
C LYS A 130 9.10 11.91 -2.63
N TYR A 131 9.14 13.20 -2.98
CA TYR A 131 10.25 14.08 -2.62
C TYR A 131 9.88 15.19 -1.62
N GLY A 132 8.59 15.42 -1.39
CA GLY A 132 8.11 16.40 -0.40
C GLY A 132 8.19 15.90 1.05
N ARG A 133 8.46 14.60 1.26
CA ARG A 133 8.60 13.98 2.57
C ARG A 133 10.08 13.71 2.86
N LYS A 134 10.50 13.80 4.13
CA LYS A 134 11.87 13.45 4.57
C LYS A 134 12.06 11.93 4.61
N LEU A 135 11.93 11.26 3.47
CA LEU A 135 12.10 9.83 3.32
C LEU A 135 13.46 9.50 2.70
N LYS A 136 14.01 8.34 3.05
CA LYS A 136 15.22 7.79 2.43
C LYS A 136 14.80 6.83 1.32
N LYS A 137 15.30 7.04 0.10
CA LYS A 137 15.12 6.08 -1.00
C LYS A 137 15.83 4.77 -0.63
N MET A 138 15.19 3.65 -0.94
CA MET A 138 15.70 2.30 -0.75
C MET A 138 16.11 1.73 -2.11
N ASP A 139 17.14 0.88 -2.10
CA ASP A 139 17.52 0.11 -3.27
C ASP A 139 16.55 -1.07 -3.44
N VAL A 140 16.04 -1.23 -4.66
CA VAL A 140 15.16 -2.33 -5.05
C VAL A 140 15.74 -2.97 -6.29
N GLU A 141 15.97 -4.28 -6.24
CA GLU A 141 16.41 -5.05 -7.40
C GLU A 141 15.20 -5.46 -8.24
N VAL A 142 15.30 -5.33 -9.56
CA VAL A 142 14.28 -5.82 -10.49
C VAL A 142 14.74 -7.17 -11.03
N GLU A 143 13.91 -8.20 -10.85
CA GLU A 143 14.10 -9.55 -11.43
C GLU A 143 13.53 -9.66 -12.85
#